data_AF-A0AAU7ME06-F1
#
_entry.id   AF-A0AAU7ME06-F1
#
_cell.length_a   1.000
_cell.length_b   1.000
_cell.length_c   1.000
_cell.angle_alpha   90.00
_cell.angle_beta   90.00
_cell.angle_gamma   90.00
#
_symmetry.space_group_name_H-M   'P 1'
#
loop_
_entity.id
_entity.type
_entity.pdbx_description
1 polymer ?
#
loop_
_entity_poly.entity_id
_entity_poly.type
_entity_poly.pdbx_seq_one_letter_code
_entity_poly.pdbx_strand_id
1 'polypeptide(L)'
;MTKNSLAQTANPSADLHYYLVHDRFGEPEGLLAEEFLLAADYSSVGLMSGGWSRAVGRWRDASATSRRLRVDAALRARVTPVGRTAAALYRDLGGVDLPDETALRRCFGDLPAQTPPLLRLDGSQATSGFRETRVYRILFTDELTQVGLAALSDTWQMPVTGDLTDPEMQIVGAVHRRVAGDAFRWNLRRVAAGAAWGLDVTCDLGGKRDEAVGMLLRGLTTQMRQQGLIPITLDRFR
;
A
#
# COMPACT_ATOMS: atom_id res chain seq x y z
N MET A 1 1.01 -8.77 -40.67
CA MET A 1 0.33 -8.20 -39.50
C MET A 1 0.85 -8.90 -38.26
N THR A 2 1.82 -8.26 -37.59
CA THR A 2 2.59 -8.86 -36.50
C THR A 2 1.89 -8.53 -35.18
N LYS A 3 1.31 -9.53 -34.52
CA LYS A 3 0.72 -9.37 -33.17
C LYS A 3 1.87 -9.32 -32.15
N ASN A 4 2.18 -8.11 -31.67
CA ASN A 4 3.02 -7.93 -30.49
C ASN A 4 2.26 -8.42 -29.26
N SER A 5 2.55 -9.65 -28.83
CA SER A 5 2.19 -10.13 -27.50
C SER A 5 3.14 -9.45 -26.51
N LEU A 6 2.64 -8.47 -25.76
CA LEU A 6 3.32 -7.98 -24.56
C LEU A 6 3.29 -9.11 -23.55
N ALA A 7 4.38 -9.88 -23.51
CA ALA A 7 4.66 -10.79 -22.42
C ALA A 7 4.76 -9.97 -21.13
N GLN A 8 3.65 -9.95 -20.39
CA GLN A 8 3.56 -9.51 -19.02
C GLN A 8 4.60 -10.29 -18.22
N THR A 9 5.73 -9.65 -17.96
CA THR A 9 6.72 -10.16 -17.01
C THR A 9 6.09 -9.97 -15.65
N ALA A 10 5.33 -10.97 -15.20
CA ALA A 10 4.84 -11.06 -13.85
C ALA A 10 6.07 -11.06 -12.93
N ASN A 11 6.31 -9.94 -12.26
CA ASN A 11 7.21 -9.89 -11.11
C ASN A 11 6.75 -10.98 -10.12
N PRO A 12 7.67 -11.81 -9.58
CA PRO A 12 7.30 -12.83 -8.62
C PRO A 12 6.70 -12.16 -7.37
N SER A 13 5.38 -12.36 -7.25
CA SER A 13 4.46 -12.13 -6.11
C SER A 13 4.68 -10.82 -5.34
N ALA A 14 3.76 -9.87 -5.58
CA ALA A 14 3.43 -8.95 -4.52
C ALA A 14 2.65 -9.70 -3.44
N ASP A 15 3.19 -9.75 -2.21
CA ASP A 15 2.42 -10.27 -1.06
C ASP A 15 1.08 -9.53 -0.98
N LEU A 16 -0.01 -10.29 -0.88
CA LEU A 16 -1.35 -9.75 -0.75
C LEU A 16 -1.49 -8.98 0.56
N HIS A 17 -2.23 -7.88 0.51
CA HIS A 17 -2.63 -7.13 1.70
C HIS A 17 -3.86 -7.78 2.32
N TYR A 18 -3.67 -8.42 3.48
CA TYR A 18 -4.77 -9.07 4.21
C TYR A 18 -5.39 -8.14 5.24
N TYR A 19 -6.71 -8.21 5.37
CA TYR A 19 -7.47 -7.52 6.40
C TYR A 19 -8.48 -8.47 7.04
N LEU A 20 -8.56 -8.45 8.36
CA LEU A 20 -9.58 -9.13 9.13
C LEU A 20 -10.78 -8.21 9.29
N VAL A 21 -11.96 -8.71 8.95
CA VAL A 21 -13.23 -8.00 9.11
C VAL A 21 -13.96 -8.58 10.31
N HIS A 22 -14.37 -7.71 11.24
CA HIS A 22 -15.11 -8.09 12.43
C HIS A 22 -16.59 -7.73 12.29
N ASP A 23 -17.47 -8.50 12.92
CA ASP A 23 -18.88 -8.14 13.06
C ASP A 23 -19.06 -6.97 14.04
N ARG A 24 -20.32 -6.60 14.32
CA ARG A 24 -20.64 -5.50 15.26
C ARG A 24 -20.29 -5.80 16.72
N PHE A 25 -20.03 -7.06 17.05
CA PHE A 25 -19.67 -7.51 18.39
C PHE A 25 -18.16 -7.67 18.56
N GLY A 26 -17.38 -7.43 17.49
CA GLY A 26 -15.93 -7.58 17.49
C GLY A 26 -15.45 -8.99 17.14
N GLU A 27 -16.35 -9.89 16.73
CA GLU A 27 -15.98 -11.26 16.36
C GLU A 27 -15.54 -11.31 14.90
N PRO A 28 -14.49 -12.08 14.55
CA PRO A 28 -14.09 -12.24 13.15
C PRO A 28 -15.22 -12.79 12.26
N GLU A 29 -15.60 -12.05 11.22
CA GLU A 29 -16.67 -12.42 10.28
C GLU A 29 -16.16 -12.70 8.86
N GLY A 30 -14.96 -12.24 8.53
CA GLY A 30 -14.41 -12.40 7.19
C GLY A 30 -12.97 -11.96 7.03
N LEU A 31 -12.43 -12.23 5.84
CA LEU A 31 -11.12 -11.81 5.39
C LEU A 31 -11.25 -11.09 4.06
N LEU A 32 -10.46 -10.04 3.89
CA LEU A 32 -10.26 -9.34 2.63
C LEU A 32 -8.78 -9.47 2.25
N ALA A 33 -8.50 -9.83 1.01
CA ALA A 33 -7.17 -9.81 0.43
C ALA A 33 -7.16 -8.81 -0.74
N GLU A 34 -6.23 -7.87 -0.73
CA GLU A 34 -6.06 -6.87 -1.78
C GLU A 34 -4.69 -6.96 -2.45
N GLU A 35 -4.62 -6.60 -3.72
CA GLU A 35 -3.37 -6.48 -4.50
C GLU A 35 -3.39 -5.19 -5.29
N PHE A 36 -2.38 -4.34 -5.09
CA PHE A 36 -2.12 -3.25 -6.03
C PHE A 36 -1.51 -3.81 -7.30
N LEU A 37 -2.16 -3.55 -8.42
CA LEU A 37 -1.57 -3.75 -9.72
C LEU A 37 -0.63 -2.57 -9.97
N LEU A 38 0.65 -2.86 -10.19
CA LEU A 38 1.67 -1.84 -10.43
C LEU A 38 2.13 -1.86 -11.88
N ALA A 39 2.37 -0.67 -12.45
CA ALA A 39 3.08 -0.51 -13.71
C ALA A 39 4.57 -0.82 -13.54
N ALA A 40 5.31 -0.85 -14.65
CA ALA A 40 6.77 -1.08 -14.65
C ALA A 40 7.54 0.00 -13.85
N ASP A 41 6.96 1.17 -13.66
CA ASP A 41 7.51 2.24 -12.86
C ASP A 41 7.06 2.23 -11.39
N TYR A 42 6.38 1.17 -10.96
CA TYR A 42 5.80 0.98 -9.63
C TYR A 42 4.61 1.86 -9.27
N SER A 43 4.09 2.69 -10.19
CA SER A 43 2.82 3.40 -9.97
C SER A 43 1.63 2.42 -9.96
N SER A 44 0.61 2.67 -9.14
CA SER A 44 -0.61 1.87 -9.09
C SER A 44 -1.46 2.12 -10.33
N VAL A 45 -1.78 1.04 -11.05
CA VAL A 45 -2.70 1.05 -12.20
C VAL A 45 -4.08 0.50 -11.84
N GLY A 46 -4.20 -0.09 -10.66
CA GLY A 46 -5.43 -0.71 -10.20
C GLY A 46 -5.28 -1.37 -8.83
N LEU A 47 -6.40 -1.82 -8.30
CA LEU A 47 -6.49 -2.56 -7.06
C LEU A 47 -7.46 -3.72 -7.27
N MET A 48 -6.98 -4.94 -7.08
CA MET A 48 -7.77 -6.16 -7.13
C MET A 48 -8.03 -6.67 -5.72
N SER A 49 -9.15 -7.33 -5.52
CA SER A 49 -9.46 -7.87 -4.21
C SER A 49 -10.35 -9.11 -4.26
N GLY A 50 -10.12 -9.99 -3.30
CA GLY A 50 -10.95 -11.15 -3.02
C GLY A 50 -11.34 -11.13 -1.56
N GLY A 51 -12.53 -11.64 -1.26
CA GLY A 51 -13.06 -11.67 0.09
C GLY A 51 -13.66 -13.03 0.42
N TRP A 52 -13.46 -13.44 1.66
CA TRP A 52 -14.13 -14.57 2.27
C TRP A 52 -14.96 -14.07 3.44
N SER A 53 -16.14 -14.65 3.65
CA SER A 53 -16.93 -14.40 4.85
C SER A 53 -17.52 -15.70 5.39
N ARG A 54 -17.72 -15.75 6.70
CA ARG A 54 -18.28 -16.92 7.39
C ARG A 54 -19.65 -17.33 6.83
N ALA A 55 -20.49 -16.34 6.50
CA ALA A 55 -21.83 -16.59 5.96
C ALA A 55 -21.83 -17.25 4.57
N VAL A 56 -20.79 -17.02 3.76
CA VAL A 56 -20.70 -17.51 2.38
C VAL A 56 -19.80 -18.74 2.28
N GLY A 57 -18.80 -18.86 3.16
CA GLY A 57 -17.90 -20.00 3.26
C GLY A 57 -16.92 -20.16 2.10
N ARG A 58 -16.84 -19.20 1.17
CA ARG A 58 -15.92 -19.25 0.03
C ARG A 58 -15.38 -17.88 -0.35
N TRP A 59 -14.22 -17.88 -1.01
CA TRP A 59 -13.61 -16.71 -1.62
C TRP A 59 -14.37 -16.28 -2.88
N ARG A 60 -14.49 -14.98 -3.09
CA ARG A 60 -15.11 -14.36 -4.27
C ARG A 60 -14.58 -12.94 -4.46
N ASP A 61 -14.92 -12.31 -5.59
CA ASP A 61 -14.63 -10.90 -5.83
C ASP A 61 -15.15 -10.04 -4.66
N ALA A 62 -14.30 -9.13 -4.19
CA ALA A 62 -14.60 -8.21 -3.10
C ALA A 62 -14.35 -6.74 -3.48
N SER A 63 -14.28 -6.44 -4.78
CA SER A 63 -13.98 -5.09 -5.29
C SER A 63 -14.92 -4.02 -4.74
N ALA A 64 -16.21 -4.34 -4.54
CA ALA A 64 -17.16 -3.41 -3.91
C ALA A 64 -16.82 -3.13 -2.44
N THR A 65 -16.45 -4.16 -1.67
CA THR A 65 -16.04 -4.03 -0.26
C THR A 65 -14.72 -3.26 -0.15
N SER A 66 -13.75 -3.56 -1.01
CA SER A 66 -12.47 -2.86 -1.11
C SER A 66 -12.66 -1.36 -1.38
N ARG A 67 -13.55 -0.98 -2.30
CA ARG A 67 -13.92 0.42 -2.54
C ARG A 67 -14.58 1.06 -1.33
N ARG A 68 -15.53 0.37 -0.69
CA ARG A 68 -16.20 0.85 0.53
C ARG A 68 -15.21 1.11 1.65
N LEU A 69 -14.20 0.27 1.84
CA LEU A 69 -13.18 0.42 2.87
C LEU A 69 -12.51 1.81 2.83
N ARG A 70 -12.36 2.40 1.64
CA ARG A 70 -11.72 3.72 1.46
C ARG A 70 -12.63 4.91 1.78
N VAL A 71 -13.96 4.71 1.86
CA VAL A 71 -14.94 5.81 2.06
C VAL A 71 -15.83 5.63 3.29
N ASP A 72 -16.06 4.41 3.75
CA ASP A 72 -16.97 4.06 4.85
C ASP A 72 -16.19 3.91 6.17
N ALA A 73 -16.28 4.93 7.03
CA ALA A 73 -15.61 4.95 8.33
C ALA A 73 -16.12 3.85 9.28
N ALA A 74 -17.40 3.49 9.21
CA ALA A 74 -17.97 2.45 10.06
C ALA A 74 -17.45 1.06 9.66
N LEU A 75 -17.21 0.84 8.36
CA LEU A 75 -16.51 -0.35 7.89
C LEU A 75 -15.04 -0.36 8.35
N ARG A 76 -14.31 0.76 8.20
CA ARG A 76 -12.91 0.84 8.64
C ARG A 76 -12.73 0.53 10.12
N ALA A 77 -13.60 1.05 10.98
CA ALA A 77 -13.56 0.79 12.42
C ALA A 77 -13.68 -0.70 12.79
N ARG A 78 -14.13 -1.55 11.86
CA ARG A 78 -14.29 -3.01 12.05
C ARG A 78 -13.20 -3.83 11.36
N VAL A 79 -12.26 -3.17 10.70
CA VAL A 79 -11.25 -3.81 9.86
C VAL A 79 -9.88 -3.63 10.48
N THR A 80 -9.12 -4.73 10.57
CA THR A 80 -7.76 -4.71 11.08
C THR A 80 -6.80 -5.22 10.00
N PRO A 81 -5.81 -4.42 9.57
CA PRO A 81 -4.76 -4.92 8.71
C PRO A 81 -4.00 -6.05 9.40
N VAL A 82 -3.78 -7.15 8.68
CA VAL A 82 -3.06 -8.32 9.15
C VAL A 82 -2.05 -8.78 8.11
N GLY A 83 -1.07 -9.57 8.55
CA GLY A 83 -0.17 -10.28 7.64
C GLY A 83 -0.77 -11.59 7.16
N ARG A 84 0.03 -12.39 6.44
CA ARG A 84 -0.33 -13.76 6.04
C ARG A 84 -0.57 -14.70 7.24
N THR A 85 -0.14 -14.30 8.44
CA THR A 85 -0.50 -14.97 9.70
C THR A 85 -2.01 -15.05 9.94
N ALA A 86 -2.82 -14.26 9.22
CA ALA A 86 -4.26 -14.45 9.09
C ALA A 86 -4.67 -15.88 8.68
N ALA A 87 -3.76 -16.68 8.13
CA ALA A 87 -4.00 -18.10 7.86
C ALA A 87 -4.40 -18.90 9.10
N ALA A 88 -3.86 -18.58 10.29
CA ALA A 88 -4.27 -19.24 11.52
C ALA A 88 -5.73 -18.91 11.86
N LEU A 89 -6.10 -17.62 11.81
CA LEU A 89 -7.47 -17.17 12.02
C LEU A 89 -8.43 -17.75 10.99
N TYR A 90 -8.01 -17.84 9.73
CA TYR A 90 -8.81 -18.47 8.69
C TYR A 90 -9.09 -19.95 8.99
N ARG A 91 -8.06 -20.67 9.46
CA ARG A 91 -8.20 -22.07 9.87
C ARG A 91 -9.16 -22.21 11.04
N ASP A 92 -9.06 -21.33 12.03
CA ASP A 92 -9.97 -21.34 13.19
C ASP A 92 -11.42 -21.06 12.78
N LEU A 93 -11.64 -20.20 11.78
CA LEU A 93 -12.97 -19.81 11.31
C LEU A 93 -13.59 -20.79 10.31
N GLY A 94 -12.77 -21.37 9.42
CA GLY A 94 -13.22 -22.19 8.29
C GLY A 94 -12.88 -23.67 8.39
N GLY A 95 -12.07 -24.08 9.37
CA GLY A 95 -11.58 -25.45 9.52
C GLY A 95 -10.58 -25.90 8.45
N VAL A 96 -10.12 -24.99 7.60
CA VAL A 96 -9.25 -25.27 6.45
C VAL A 96 -8.13 -24.25 6.33
N ASP A 97 -7.03 -24.63 5.70
CA ASP A 97 -5.90 -23.73 5.48
C ASP A 97 -6.25 -22.62 4.48
N LEU A 98 -5.63 -21.45 4.70
CA LEU A 98 -5.75 -20.33 3.78
C LEU A 98 -5.15 -20.73 2.42
N PRO A 99 -5.90 -20.56 1.30
CA PRO A 99 -5.37 -20.85 -0.02
C PRO A 99 -4.08 -20.07 -0.30
N ASP A 100 -3.22 -20.65 -1.16
CA ASP A 100 -2.07 -19.92 -1.68
C ASP A 100 -2.50 -18.66 -2.45
N GLU A 101 -1.61 -17.67 -2.59
CA GLU A 101 -2.00 -16.42 -3.23
C GLU A 101 -2.35 -16.57 -4.71
N THR A 102 -1.79 -17.57 -5.39
CA THR A 102 -2.14 -17.86 -6.78
C THR A 102 -3.60 -18.31 -6.87
N ALA A 103 -4.07 -19.12 -5.92
CA ALA A 103 -5.46 -19.52 -5.81
C ALA A 103 -6.37 -18.35 -5.43
N LEU A 104 -5.95 -17.49 -4.49
CA LEU A 104 -6.73 -16.30 -4.11
C LEU A 104 -6.91 -15.34 -5.29
N ARG A 105 -5.88 -15.12 -6.10
CA ARG A 105 -5.95 -14.27 -7.30
C ARG A 105 -6.97 -14.77 -8.33
N ARG A 106 -7.25 -16.07 -8.40
CA ARG A 106 -8.31 -16.62 -9.27
C ARG A 106 -9.72 -16.22 -8.83
N CYS A 107 -9.88 -15.76 -7.59
CA CYS A 107 -11.15 -15.29 -7.07
C CYS A 107 -11.35 -13.78 -7.24
N PHE A 108 -10.32 -13.05 -7.68
CA PHE A 108 -10.43 -11.61 -7.92
C PHE A 108 -11.31 -11.36 -9.14
N GLY A 109 -12.00 -10.21 -9.14
CA GLY A 109 -12.77 -9.77 -10.29
C GLY A 109 -11.91 -9.43 -11.51
N ASP A 110 -12.55 -8.93 -12.56
CA ASP A 110 -11.87 -8.53 -13.78
C ASP A 110 -10.87 -7.39 -13.55
N LEU A 111 -9.78 -7.41 -14.33
CA LEU A 111 -8.81 -6.33 -14.34
C LEU A 111 -9.50 -4.99 -14.65
N PRO A 112 -9.04 -3.89 -14.03
CA PRO A 112 -9.59 -2.58 -14.32
C PRO A 112 -9.39 -2.26 -15.80
N ALA A 113 -10.46 -1.78 -16.45
CA ALA A 113 -10.51 -1.61 -17.90
C ALA A 113 -9.51 -0.57 -18.44
N GLN A 114 -9.01 0.34 -17.61
CA GLN A 114 -8.05 1.37 -18.00
C GLN A 114 -7.06 1.66 -16.88
N THR A 115 -5.79 1.76 -17.25
CA THR A 115 -4.75 2.36 -16.41
C THR A 115 -4.92 3.88 -16.45
N PRO A 116 -5.10 4.57 -15.30
CA PRO A 116 -5.13 6.02 -15.30
C PRO A 116 -3.80 6.56 -15.85
N PRO A 117 -3.82 7.65 -16.65
CA PRO A 117 -2.60 8.24 -17.17
C PRO A 117 -1.71 8.71 -16.02
N LEU A 118 -0.39 8.58 -16.19
CA LEU A 118 0.58 9.03 -15.19
C LEU A 118 0.35 10.51 -14.88
N LEU A 119 0.22 10.83 -13.59
CA LEU A 119 0.18 12.21 -13.11
C LEU A 119 1.59 12.79 -13.14
N ARG A 120 2.10 13.12 -14.34
CA ARG A 120 3.42 13.73 -14.50
C ARG A 120 3.35 15.19 -14.10
N LEU A 121 4.14 15.55 -13.09
CA LEU A 121 4.48 16.96 -12.88
C LEU A 121 5.64 17.24 -13.84
N ASP A 122 5.33 17.96 -14.94
CA ASP A 122 6.32 18.27 -15.97
C ASP A 122 7.53 19.02 -15.39
N GLY A 123 8.72 18.71 -15.89
CA GLY A 123 9.88 19.60 -15.78
C GLY A 123 10.83 19.36 -14.60
N SER A 124 11.43 18.19 -14.47
CA SER A 124 12.54 18.07 -13.52
C SER A 124 13.69 17.18 -14.02
N GLN A 125 14.85 17.83 -14.21
CA GLN A 125 16.15 17.20 -14.47
C GLN A 125 16.62 16.42 -13.24
N ALA A 126 17.19 15.22 -13.45
CA ALA A 126 17.70 14.36 -12.37
C ALA A 126 18.52 15.18 -11.37
N THR A 127 18.39 14.88 -10.09
CA THR A 127 19.21 15.51 -9.06
C THR A 127 20.69 15.33 -9.42
N SER A 128 21.48 16.40 -9.30
CA SER A 128 22.88 16.41 -9.71
C SER A 128 23.64 15.21 -9.12
N GLY A 129 24.40 14.50 -9.96
CA GLY A 129 25.12 13.29 -9.59
C GLY A 129 24.32 11.99 -9.70
N PHE A 130 23.03 12.05 -10.03
CA PHE A 130 22.18 10.87 -10.25
C PHE A 130 21.75 10.75 -11.71
N ARG A 131 21.51 9.51 -12.15
CA ARG A 131 21.02 9.20 -13.49
C ARG A 131 19.55 9.60 -13.63
N GLU A 132 18.76 9.33 -12.60
CA GLU A 132 17.31 9.55 -12.61
C GLU A 132 16.86 9.91 -11.20
N THR A 133 15.84 10.76 -11.09
CA THR A 133 15.13 11.01 -9.85
C THR A 133 13.66 10.68 -10.07
N ARG A 134 13.11 9.85 -9.19
CA ARG A 134 11.69 9.48 -9.17
C ARG A 134 11.01 10.01 -7.92
N VAL A 135 9.76 10.43 -8.04
CA VAL A 135 8.97 10.90 -6.90
C VAL A 135 7.65 10.16 -6.86
N TYR A 136 7.36 9.53 -5.73
CA TYR A 136 6.13 8.80 -5.46
C TYR A 136 5.36 9.42 -4.31
N ARG A 137 4.04 9.28 -4.33
CA ARG A 137 3.19 9.47 -3.14
C ARG A 137 2.40 8.21 -2.89
N ILE A 138 2.46 7.72 -1.66
CA ILE A 138 1.54 6.72 -1.18
C ILE A 138 0.50 7.42 -0.32
N LEU A 139 -0.77 7.32 -0.69
CA LEU A 139 -1.88 7.88 0.10
C LEU A 139 -2.49 6.79 0.97
N PHE A 140 -2.81 7.13 2.20
CA PHE A 140 -3.45 6.26 3.17
C PHE A 140 -4.69 6.93 3.76
N THR A 141 -5.72 6.13 4.01
CA THR A 141 -6.83 6.51 4.87
C THR A 141 -6.65 5.90 6.25
N ASP A 142 -7.54 6.28 7.16
CA ASP A 142 -7.53 6.01 8.58
C ASP A 142 -6.56 6.86 9.40
N GLU A 143 -6.65 6.74 10.71
CA GLU A 143 -5.88 7.51 11.67
C GLU A 143 -4.56 6.82 12.02
N LEU A 144 -3.45 7.56 11.95
CA LEU A 144 -2.19 7.15 12.56
C LEU A 144 -2.18 7.63 14.02
N THR A 145 -2.39 6.69 14.94
CA THR A 145 -2.36 6.98 16.37
C THR A 145 -0.97 7.45 16.83
N GLN A 146 -0.87 8.11 17.99
CA GLN A 146 0.42 8.49 18.57
C GLN A 146 1.34 7.29 18.81
N VAL A 147 0.79 6.15 19.24
CA VAL A 147 1.54 4.90 19.41
C VAL A 147 2.07 4.40 18.07
N GLY A 148 1.25 4.43 17.03
CA GLY A 148 1.68 4.05 15.68
C GLY A 148 2.75 4.97 15.11
N LEU A 149 2.62 6.29 15.34
CA LEU A 149 3.64 7.26 14.94
C LEU A 149 4.96 7.02 15.68
N ALA A 150 4.92 6.74 16.99
CA ALA A 150 6.12 6.41 17.76
C ALA A 150 6.79 5.13 17.25
N ALA A 151 6.01 4.10 16.92
CA ALA A 151 6.53 2.86 16.34
C ALA A 151 7.21 3.09 14.98
N LEU A 152 6.63 3.92 14.12
CA LEU A 152 7.25 4.30 12.83
C LEU A 152 8.50 5.14 13.04
N SER A 153 8.47 6.08 13.98
CA SER A 153 9.62 6.92 14.34
C SER A 153 10.81 6.06 14.76
N ASP A 154 10.59 5.08 15.63
CA ASP A 154 11.62 4.14 16.07
C ASP A 154 12.12 3.26 14.90
N THR A 155 11.20 2.60 14.20
CA THR A 155 11.52 1.68 13.09
C THR A 155 12.30 2.36 11.97
N TRP A 156 11.93 3.59 11.62
CA TRP A 156 12.57 4.36 10.55
C TRP A 156 13.74 5.20 11.02
N GLN A 157 14.00 5.25 12.33
CA GLN A 157 14.89 6.24 12.95
C GLN A 157 14.56 7.65 12.42
N MET A 158 13.26 7.95 12.37
CA MET A 158 12.71 9.18 11.82
C MET A 158 12.48 10.14 12.96
N PRO A 159 13.22 11.26 13.05
CA PRO A 159 12.89 12.29 14.04
C PRO A 159 11.52 12.87 13.72
N VAL A 160 10.63 12.87 14.72
CA VAL A 160 9.37 13.61 14.63
C VAL A 160 9.72 15.08 14.80
N THR A 161 9.42 15.87 13.79
CA THR A 161 9.65 17.32 13.82
C THR A 161 8.42 18.02 14.39
N GLY A 162 8.61 19.20 14.99
CA GLY A 162 7.54 20.17 15.33
C GLY A 162 6.50 19.70 16.35
N ASP A 163 5.42 20.49 16.46
CA ASP A 163 4.31 20.24 17.37
C ASP A 163 3.20 19.45 16.67
N LEU A 164 2.96 18.21 17.11
CA LEU A 164 1.93 17.33 16.54
C LEU A 164 0.50 17.86 16.73
N THR A 165 0.30 18.82 17.64
CA THR A 165 -1.00 19.46 17.86
C THR A 165 -1.26 20.62 16.90
N ASP A 166 -0.23 21.09 16.18
CA ASP A 166 -0.36 22.12 15.16
C ASP A 166 -1.05 21.55 13.89
N PRO A 167 -2.24 22.04 13.52
CA PRO A 167 -2.93 21.60 12.30
C PRO A 167 -2.23 22.07 11.01
N GLU A 168 -1.43 23.13 11.07
CA GLU A 168 -0.66 23.64 9.92
C GLU A 168 0.59 22.79 9.64
N MET A 169 0.99 21.95 10.60
CA MET A 169 2.10 21.04 10.44
C MET A 169 1.76 19.90 9.49
N GLN A 170 2.20 20.05 8.24
CA GLN A 170 1.94 19.03 7.22
C GLN A 170 2.97 17.90 7.24
N ILE A 171 4.28 18.18 7.37
CA ILE A 171 5.32 17.14 7.38
C ILE A 171 5.65 16.81 8.83
N VAL A 172 5.42 15.56 9.23
CA VAL A 172 5.59 15.09 10.61
C VAL A 172 6.99 14.53 10.85
N GLY A 173 7.61 13.98 9.82
CA GLY A 173 8.98 13.48 9.91
C GLY A 173 9.55 13.19 8.53
N ALA A 174 10.88 13.17 8.46
CA ALA A 174 11.63 12.96 7.24
C ALA A 174 12.77 11.97 7.48
N VAL A 175 13.01 11.11 6.49
CA VAL A 175 14.08 10.12 6.52
C VAL A 175 14.93 10.24 5.28
N HIS A 176 16.23 10.04 5.45
CA HIS A 176 17.17 9.88 4.36
C HIS A 176 17.98 8.59 4.55
N ARG A 177 18.18 7.86 3.46
CA ARG A 177 19.02 6.66 3.38
C ARG A 177 19.82 6.65 2.08
N ARG A 178 21.02 6.06 2.12
CA ARG A 178 21.83 5.79 0.93
C ARG A 178 22.20 4.31 0.89
N VAL A 179 22.03 3.69 -0.27
CA VAL A 179 22.32 2.26 -0.47
C VAL A 179 22.90 2.09 -1.87
N ALA A 180 24.08 1.47 -1.98
CA ALA A 180 24.69 1.08 -3.25
C ALA A 180 24.75 2.18 -4.35
N GLY A 181 24.90 3.45 -3.95
CA GLY A 181 24.96 4.59 -4.87
C GLY A 181 23.62 5.28 -5.13
N ASP A 182 22.51 4.70 -4.68
CA ASP A 182 21.19 5.32 -4.69
C ASP A 182 20.92 6.07 -3.39
N ALA A 183 20.10 7.12 -3.47
CA ALA A 183 19.66 7.92 -2.34
C ALA A 183 18.12 7.90 -2.26
N PHE A 184 17.61 7.48 -1.12
CA PHE A 184 16.19 7.44 -0.82
C PHE A 184 15.85 8.48 0.24
N ARG A 185 14.76 9.18 0.04
CA ARG A 185 14.20 10.13 0.99
C ARG A 185 12.71 9.90 1.09
N TRP A 186 12.14 9.97 2.29
CA TRP A 186 10.69 10.00 2.41
C TRP A 186 10.23 10.91 3.53
N ASN A 187 9.11 11.58 3.28
CA ASN A 187 8.45 12.46 4.23
C ASN A 187 7.09 11.88 4.59
N LEU A 188 6.86 11.65 5.89
CA LEU A 188 5.53 11.35 6.40
C LEU A 188 4.77 12.65 6.58
N ARG A 189 3.55 12.73 6.04
CA ARG A 189 2.74 13.94 6.09
C ARG A 189 1.28 13.72 6.38
N ARG A 190 0.65 14.72 7.00
CA ARG A 190 -0.80 14.88 7.06
C ARG A 190 -1.32 15.43 5.73
N VAL A 191 -2.50 14.95 5.33
CA VAL A 191 -3.21 15.35 4.12
C VAL A 191 -4.68 15.61 4.49
N ALA A 192 -5.36 16.46 3.70
CA ALA A 192 -6.79 16.76 3.87
C ALA A 192 -7.16 17.17 5.31
N ALA A 193 -6.44 18.17 5.86
CA ALA A 193 -6.61 18.66 7.24
C ALA A 193 -6.48 17.55 8.32
N GLY A 194 -5.67 16.52 8.05
CA GLY A 194 -5.41 15.42 8.99
C GLY A 194 -6.31 14.20 8.83
N ALA A 195 -7.27 14.23 7.89
CA ALA A 195 -8.16 13.09 7.62
C ALA A 195 -7.49 11.95 6.83
N ALA A 196 -6.28 12.16 6.32
CA ALA A 196 -5.50 11.19 5.57
C ALA A 196 -4.00 11.37 5.81
N TRP A 197 -3.24 10.34 5.46
CA TRP A 197 -1.78 10.35 5.56
C TRP A 197 -1.15 10.17 4.19
N GLY A 198 -0.06 10.88 3.95
CA GLY A 198 0.74 10.78 2.75
C GLY A 198 2.17 10.37 3.07
N LEU A 199 2.77 9.57 2.20
CA LEU A 199 4.20 9.29 2.21
C LEU A 199 4.80 9.75 0.89
N ASP A 200 5.55 10.85 0.92
CA ASP A 200 6.22 11.41 -0.25
C ASP A 200 7.61 10.80 -0.34
N VAL A 201 7.84 9.91 -1.30
CA VAL A 201 9.09 9.16 -1.46
C VAL A 201 9.85 9.69 -2.68
N THR A 202 11.10 10.12 -2.47
CA THR A 202 12.02 10.50 -3.53
C THR A 202 13.13 9.45 -3.64
N CYS A 203 13.34 8.95 -4.86
CA CYS A 203 14.37 7.98 -5.19
C CYS A 203 15.33 8.59 -6.20
N ASP A 204 16.53 8.94 -5.75
CA ASP A 204 17.63 9.40 -6.59
C ASP A 204 18.50 8.19 -6.96
N LEU A 205 18.48 7.78 -8.23
CA LEU A 205 19.04 6.52 -8.71
C LEU A 205 20.35 6.76 -9.45
N GLY A 206 21.43 6.13 -8.97
CA GLY A 206 22.73 6.09 -9.63
C GLY A 206 22.93 4.84 -10.49
N GLY A 207 22.29 3.72 -10.11
CA GLY A 207 22.40 2.43 -10.80
C GLY A 207 21.44 2.23 -11.97
N LYS A 208 21.50 1.04 -12.61
CA LYS A 208 20.54 0.60 -13.65
C LYS A 208 19.42 -0.32 -13.12
N ARG A 209 19.53 -0.74 -11.86
CA ARG A 209 18.66 -1.71 -11.20
C ARG A 209 17.66 -0.98 -10.34
N ASP A 210 16.40 -0.98 -10.75
CA ASP A 210 15.34 -0.21 -10.10
C ASP A 210 14.51 -1.06 -9.12
N GLU A 211 14.87 -2.34 -8.91
CA GLU A 211 14.14 -3.25 -8.01
C GLU A 211 14.11 -2.74 -6.57
N ALA A 212 15.15 -2.00 -6.16
CA ALA A 212 15.24 -1.37 -4.85
C ALA A 212 14.08 -0.39 -4.58
N VAL A 213 13.58 0.29 -5.62
CA VAL A 213 12.42 1.19 -5.50
C VAL A 213 11.17 0.40 -5.14
N GLY A 214 10.90 -0.69 -5.86
CA GLY A 214 9.75 -1.55 -5.59
C GLY A 214 9.79 -2.16 -4.19
N MET A 215 10.95 -2.63 -3.75
CA MET A 215 11.14 -3.16 -2.39
C MET A 215 10.91 -2.09 -1.32
N LEU A 216 11.44 -0.88 -1.51
CA LEU A 216 11.24 0.23 -0.58
C LEU A 216 9.74 0.59 -0.46
N LEU A 217 9.06 0.80 -1.59
CA LEU A 217 7.65 1.18 -1.61
C LEU A 217 6.76 0.12 -0.94
N ARG A 218 7.03 -1.16 -1.19
CA ARG A 218 6.35 -2.28 -0.52
C ARG A 218 6.61 -2.28 0.98
N GLY A 219 7.87 -2.13 1.40
CA GLY A 219 8.26 -2.12 2.80
C GLY A 219 7.58 -0.99 3.58
N LEU A 220 7.63 0.22 3.04
CA LEU A 220 6.97 1.39 3.63
C LEU A 220 5.45 1.22 3.70
N THR A 221 4.82 0.70 2.64
CA THR A 221 3.37 0.41 2.65
C THR A 221 3.03 -0.62 3.72
N THR A 222 3.83 -1.66 3.87
CA THR A 222 3.64 -2.71 4.88
C THR A 222 3.76 -2.16 6.28
N GLN A 223 4.77 -1.33 6.54
CA GLN A 223 4.98 -0.70 7.85
C GLN A 223 3.86 0.26 8.22
N MET A 224 3.35 1.06 7.28
CA MET A 224 2.17 1.91 7.48
C MET A 224 0.93 1.07 7.78
N ARG A 225 0.71 -0.03 7.04
CA ARG A 225 -0.42 -0.95 7.29
C ARG A 225 -0.36 -1.60 8.66
N GLN A 226 0.82 -1.95 9.16
CA GLN A 226 1.00 -2.48 10.50
C GLN A 226 0.56 -1.50 11.60
N GLN A 227 0.48 -0.20 11.29
CA GLN A 227 -0.06 0.82 12.20
C GLN A 227 -1.55 1.11 12.01
N GLY A 228 -2.27 0.28 11.25
CA GLY A 228 -3.72 0.41 11.03
C GLY A 228 -4.11 1.18 9.77
N LEU A 229 -3.17 1.82 9.08
CA LEU A 229 -3.46 2.61 7.89
C LEU A 229 -3.81 1.75 6.67
N ILE A 230 -4.73 2.23 5.84
CA ILE A 230 -5.19 1.52 4.63
C ILE A 230 -4.72 2.28 3.39
N PRO A 231 -3.86 1.69 2.53
CA PRO A 231 -3.37 2.35 1.32
C PRO A 231 -4.50 2.59 0.30
N ILE A 232 -4.55 3.79 -0.25
CA ILE A 232 -5.52 4.23 -1.26
C ILE A 232 -4.91 4.14 -2.65
N THR A 233 -3.78 4.82 -2.86
CA THR A 233 -3.05 4.89 -4.14
C THR A 233 -1.55 4.92 -3.91
N LEU A 234 -0.81 4.57 -4.96
CA LEU A 234 0.63 4.79 -5.06
C LEU A 234 0.89 5.45 -6.41
N ASP A 235 1.08 6.77 -6.40
CA ASP A 235 1.21 7.56 -7.62
C ASP A 235 2.66 7.96 -7.86
N ARG A 236 3.09 7.99 -9.13
CA ARG A 236 4.40 8.51 -9.55
C ARG A 236 4.21 9.90 -10.17
N PHE A 237 4.87 10.89 -9.60
CA PHE A 237 4.85 12.29 -10.04
C PHE A 237 6.01 12.63 -10.97
N ARG A 238 7.07 11.83 -10.91
CA ARG A 238 8.32 12.01 -11.63
C ARG A 238 9.03 10.68 -11.80
#